data_AF-A0A958PK85-F1
#
_entry.id   AF-A0A958PK85-F1
#
_cell.length_a   1.000
_cell.length_b   1.000
_cell.length_c   1.000
_cell.angle_alpha   90.00
_cell.angle_beta   90.00
_cell.angle_gamma   90.00
#
_symmetry.space_group_name_H-M   'P 1'
#
loop_
_entity.id
_entity.type
_entity.pdbx_description
1 polymer ?
#
loop_
_entity_poly.entity_id
_entity_poly.type
_entity_poly.pdbx_seq_one_letter_code
_entity_poly.pdbx_strand_id
1 'polypeptide(L)'
;MKPYLHLLLTLVLVAACAKHRDIERLNDPDGEHLSKELFTGTGTHWASKVTVVRTSTNGGFAFSGLQSDLKVGHFEFSKEKLKYLNDVNVYNTLSEASVPSLLNEWDVTHFDKKLAESDGRVTNKEEEDKEKAWDKKRYFTIDFAKANISEAATFPYYVDAAEASCWSKKAAYLVDGTLELSSDYVGFVVGVDYQQNSLCSEDLRRWAQGDFIYTVHYRYSFKKLEETGYKPYVYQGENDPLMKRFGYFQTVREVLNKETGLLQNVILMNRWNPDKTHHFFFTKDFPEGYKAVFADPEKGVFAKTNKMLSEAGLKTRFEIHDNTGLDGRVKEFGDLRYSFVNFVPEIDPGAPFGYGPSDANPFTGEIIAANLNVWTGYLKYYLKRIKDSFDREETKLENSSLFASLKATLGEKDPQK
;
A
#
# COMPACT_ATOMS: atom_id res chain seq x y z
N MET A 1 -48.68 39.50 79.75
CA MET A 1 -49.55 38.87 78.75
C MET A 1 -48.71 38.53 77.52
N LYS A 2 -48.65 37.22 77.23
CA LYS A 2 -48.50 36.47 75.96
C LYS A 2 -48.10 37.14 74.61
N PRO A 3 -47.56 36.37 73.63
CA PRO A 3 -46.17 36.50 73.15
C PRO A 3 -46.02 36.40 71.60
N TYR A 4 -44.76 36.25 71.13
CA TYR A 4 -44.29 35.74 69.82
C TYR A 4 -44.58 36.57 68.56
N LEU A 5 -43.58 36.80 67.71
CA LEU A 5 -43.23 35.89 66.61
C LEU A 5 -42.20 36.54 65.65
N HIS A 6 -41.26 35.70 65.22
CA HIS A 6 -40.09 35.99 64.39
C HIS A 6 -40.37 36.59 63.01
N LEU A 7 -39.44 37.41 62.50
CA LEU A 7 -39.09 37.38 61.08
C LEU A 7 -37.60 37.73 60.89
N LEU A 8 -36.77 36.69 60.84
CA LEU A 8 -35.41 36.74 60.31
C LEU A 8 -35.54 36.65 58.78
N LEU A 9 -35.21 37.72 58.05
CA LEU A 9 -35.15 37.70 56.59
C LEU A 9 -33.71 37.29 56.18
N THR A 10 -33.45 35.99 56.13
CA THR A 10 -32.25 35.43 55.50
C THR A 10 -32.38 35.57 53.99
N LEU A 11 -31.63 36.53 53.41
CA LEU A 11 -31.42 36.63 51.97
C LEU A 11 -30.56 35.43 51.54
N VAL A 12 -31.22 34.34 51.12
CA VAL A 12 -30.56 33.24 50.41
C VAL A 12 -30.21 33.76 49.01
N LEU A 13 -28.95 34.17 48.84
CA LEU A 13 -28.31 34.28 47.54
C LEU A 13 -28.31 32.89 46.91
N VAL A 14 -29.36 32.58 46.15
CA VAL A 14 -29.36 31.44 45.23
C VAL A 14 -28.35 31.80 44.15
N ALA A 15 -27.09 31.44 44.36
CA ALA A 15 -26.14 31.26 43.27
C ALA A 15 -26.73 30.16 42.38
N ALA A 16 -27.51 30.56 41.39
CA ALA A 16 -27.89 29.71 40.29
C ALA A 16 -26.60 29.39 39.52
N CYS A 17 -25.87 28.38 39.98
CA CYS A 17 -24.95 27.64 39.14
C CYS A 17 -25.81 27.01 38.05
N ALA A 18 -26.03 27.76 36.97
CA ALA A 18 -26.55 27.22 35.73
C ALA A 18 -25.54 26.17 35.28
N LYS A 19 -25.78 24.91 35.65
CA LYS A 19 -25.04 23.74 35.20
C LYS A 19 -24.97 23.87 33.68
N HIS A 20 -23.76 24.06 33.16
CA HIS A 20 -23.53 24.14 31.72
C HIS A 20 -24.16 22.88 31.13
N ARG A 21 -25.20 23.05 30.30
CA ARG A 21 -25.86 21.91 29.65
C ARG A 21 -24.85 21.33 28.67
N ASP A 22 -24.72 20.01 28.70
CA ASP A 22 -23.85 19.31 27.76
C ASP A 22 -24.24 19.66 26.33
N ILE A 23 -23.23 19.77 25.47
CA ILE A 23 -23.44 20.07 24.06
C ILE A 23 -24.06 18.83 23.41
N GLU A 24 -25.26 19.00 22.84
CA GLU A 24 -25.89 18.03 21.97
C GLU A 24 -25.13 18.01 20.64
N ARG A 25 -24.21 17.05 20.51
CA ARG A 25 -23.36 16.91 19.33
C ARG A 25 -24.16 16.45 18.12
N LEU A 26 -23.75 16.90 16.95
CA LEU A 26 -24.32 16.41 15.71
C LEU A 26 -23.93 14.94 15.57
N ASN A 27 -24.91 14.09 15.27
CA ASN A 27 -24.70 12.66 15.20
C ASN A 27 -23.81 12.32 14.00
N ASP A 28 -22.68 11.66 14.28
CA ASP A 28 -21.77 11.09 13.28
C ASP A 28 -21.43 9.67 13.74
N PRO A 29 -22.41 8.75 13.65
CA PRO A 29 -22.29 7.41 14.23
C PRO A 29 -21.25 6.57 13.49
N ASP A 30 -21.03 6.87 12.21
CA ASP A 30 -20.18 6.11 11.30
C ASP A 30 -18.78 6.72 11.15
N GLY A 31 -18.54 7.91 11.74
CA GLY A 31 -17.25 8.60 11.67
C GLY A 31 -16.90 9.06 10.26
N GLU A 32 -17.91 9.39 9.45
CA GLU A 32 -17.75 9.71 8.03
C GLU A 32 -17.03 11.05 7.82
N HIS A 33 -17.05 11.95 8.81
CA HIS A 33 -16.45 13.26 8.71
C HIS A 33 -14.95 13.23 9.07
N LEU A 34 -14.12 13.07 8.04
CA LEU A 34 -12.67 13.09 8.15
C LEU A 34 -12.14 14.52 8.30
N SER A 35 -11.09 14.70 9.12
CA SER A 35 -10.40 15.99 9.22
C SER A 35 -9.55 16.25 7.98
N LYS A 36 -9.65 17.45 7.40
CA LYS A 36 -8.76 17.88 6.32
C LYS A 36 -7.30 17.96 6.76
N GLU A 37 -7.05 18.20 8.04
CA GLU A 37 -5.68 18.29 8.61
C GLU A 37 -4.88 16.99 8.40
N LEU A 38 -5.56 15.85 8.22
CA LEU A 38 -4.90 14.59 7.88
C LEU A 38 -4.12 14.70 6.55
N PHE A 39 -4.66 15.44 5.59
CA PHE A 39 -4.15 15.53 4.22
C PHE A 39 -3.42 16.84 3.93
N THR A 40 -3.73 17.92 4.67
CA THR A 40 -3.16 19.25 4.43
C THR A 40 -1.87 19.48 5.20
N GLY A 41 -0.84 19.98 4.51
CA GLY A 41 0.41 20.46 5.09
C GLY A 41 1.37 20.90 3.99
N THR A 42 1.86 22.13 4.04
CA THR A 42 2.82 22.65 3.04
C THR A 42 4.11 21.84 3.06
N GLY A 43 4.59 21.42 1.88
CA GLY A 43 5.84 20.66 1.73
C GLY A 43 5.77 19.19 2.16
N THR A 44 4.57 18.67 2.42
CA THR A 44 4.40 17.26 2.81
C THR A 44 4.28 16.38 1.57
N HIS A 45 5.37 15.72 1.19
CA HIS A 45 5.34 14.68 0.17
C HIS A 45 4.77 13.40 0.75
N TRP A 46 3.84 12.78 0.03
CA TRP A 46 3.32 11.46 0.31
C TRP A 46 3.84 10.50 -0.74
N ALA A 47 4.34 9.36 -0.30
CA ALA A 47 4.57 8.21 -1.12
C ALA A 47 3.28 7.39 -1.22
N SER A 48 2.97 6.89 -2.41
CA SER A 48 1.78 6.09 -2.67
C SER A 48 2.11 4.85 -3.49
N LYS A 49 1.45 3.75 -3.16
CA LYS A 49 1.56 2.48 -3.87
C LYS A 49 0.25 1.72 -3.83
N VAL A 50 0.00 0.97 -4.90
CA VAL A 50 -1.11 0.03 -4.98
C VAL A 50 -0.56 -1.38 -5.07
N THR A 51 -1.09 -2.27 -4.22
CA THR A 51 -0.71 -3.69 -4.18
C THR A 51 -1.96 -4.54 -4.35
N VAL A 52 -1.92 -5.53 -5.26
CA VAL A 52 -2.94 -6.58 -5.31
C VAL A 52 -2.70 -7.52 -4.14
N VAL A 53 -3.59 -7.51 -3.15
CA VAL A 53 -3.45 -8.32 -1.93
C VAL A 53 -4.22 -9.62 -2.00
N ARG A 54 -5.26 -9.69 -2.84
CA ARG A 54 -6.10 -10.88 -3.03
C ARG A 54 -6.81 -10.85 -4.38
N THR A 55 -7.07 -12.03 -4.94
CA THR A 55 -7.90 -12.25 -6.14
C THR A 55 -8.93 -13.35 -5.86
N SER A 56 -10.09 -13.33 -6.51
CA SER A 56 -11.16 -14.33 -6.25
C SER A 56 -10.89 -15.69 -6.88
N THR A 57 -10.13 -15.73 -7.98
CA THR A 57 -9.71 -16.96 -8.63
C THR A 57 -8.28 -16.88 -9.14
N ASN A 58 -7.74 -18.03 -9.51
CA ASN A 58 -6.48 -18.16 -10.19
C ASN A 58 -6.61 -17.74 -11.67
N GLY A 59 -5.59 -17.08 -12.25
CA GLY A 59 -5.46 -16.94 -13.71
C GLY A 59 -6.28 -15.82 -14.36
N GLY A 60 -6.39 -14.67 -13.70
CA GLY A 60 -6.91 -13.44 -14.32
C GLY A 60 -5.80 -12.55 -14.89
N PHE A 61 -6.11 -11.27 -15.10
CA PHE A 61 -5.12 -10.27 -15.52
C PHE A 61 -4.26 -9.74 -14.37
N ALA A 62 -4.64 -10.03 -13.12
CA ALA A 62 -3.94 -9.64 -11.91
C ALA A 62 -3.64 -10.88 -11.06
N PHE A 63 -2.68 -10.77 -10.14
CA PHE A 63 -2.32 -11.83 -9.21
C PHE A 63 -1.91 -11.23 -7.86
N SER A 64 -2.14 -11.96 -6.76
CA SER A 64 -1.72 -11.50 -5.43
C SER A 64 -0.19 -11.29 -5.39
N GLY A 65 0.24 -10.12 -4.94
CA GLY A 65 1.64 -9.68 -4.94
C GLY A 65 2.03 -8.75 -6.10
N LEU A 66 1.17 -8.59 -7.12
CA LEU A 66 1.35 -7.58 -8.16
C LEU A 66 1.31 -6.17 -7.56
N GLN A 67 2.25 -5.32 -7.96
CA GLN A 67 2.51 -4.03 -7.31
C GLN A 67 2.76 -2.94 -8.35
N SER A 68 2.20 -1.75 -8.11
CA SER A 68 2.50 -0.56 -8.91
C SER A 68 3.90 -0.04 -8.60
N ASP A 69 4.40 0.85 -9.47
CA ASP A 69 5.52 1.71 -9.10
C ASP A 69 5.16 2.60 -7.90
N LEU A 70 6.16 2.99 -7.12
CA LEU A 70 6.03 4.05 -6.14
C LEU A 70 5.77 5.38 -6.85
N LYS A 71 4.67 6.05 -6.50
CA LYS A 71 4.41 7.45 -6.90
C LYS A 71 4.58 8.36 -5.70
N VAL A 72 4.93 9.61 -5.95
CA VAL A 72 5.06 10.62 -4.90
C VAL A 72 4.31 11.88 -5.30
N GLY A 73 3.58 12.43 -4.34
CA GLY A 73 2.67 13.53 -4.57
C GLY A 73 2.19 14.20 -3.29
N HIS A 74 1.26 15.15 -3.44
CA HIS A 74 0.57 15.79 -2.32
C HIS A 74 -0.94 15.78 -2.53
N PHE A 75 -1.68 15.92 -1.44
CA PHE A 75 -3.13 16.02 -1.47
C PHE A 75 -3.58 17.48 -1.57
N GLU A 76 -4.56 17.74 -2.44
CA GLU A 76 -5.15 19.06 -2.63
C GLU A 76 -6.69 18.97 -2.60
N PHE A 77 -7.33 19.82 -1.80
CA PHE A 77 -8.78 19.96 -1.80
C PHE A 77 -9.23 21.01 -2.82
N SER A 78 -10.26 20.66 -3.58
CA SER A 78 -11.08 21.59 -4.34
C SER A 78 -12.51 21.58 -3.79
N LYS A 79 -13.40 22.37 -4.39
CA LYS A 79 -14.81 22.45 -3.99
C LYS A 79 -15.51 21.08 -3.98
N GLU A 80 -15.15 20.19 -4.89
CA GLU A 80 -15.86 18.91 -5.10
C GLU A 80 -14.94 17.69 -5.03
N LYS A 81 -13.61 17.89 -5.06
CA LYS A 81 -12.63 16.79 -5.15
C LYS A 81 -11.55 16.89 -4.09
N LEU A 82 -11.11 15.73 -3.60
CA LEU A 82 -9.77 15.53 -3.05
C LEU A 82 -8.89 14.96 -4.16
N LYS A 83 -7.82 15.66 -4.52
CA LYS A 83 -6.88 15.25 -5.56
C LYS A 83 -5.57 14.82 -4.92
N TYR A 84 -4.94 13.83 -5.52
CA TYR A 84 -3.57 13.44 -5.24
C TYR A 84 -2.73 13.76 -6.49
N LEU A 85 -1.82 14.71 -6.36
CA LEU A 85 -1.11 15.36 -7.46
C LEU A 85 0.38 14.97 -7.45
N ASN A 86 0.96 14.73 -8.61
CA ASN A 86 2.35 14.27 -8.76
C ASN A 86 3.38 15.36 -8.42
N ASP A 87 4.35 15.04 -7.56
CA ASP A 87 5.45 15.96 -7.18
C ASP A 87 6.77 15.69 -7.90
N VAL A 88 6.85 14.58 -8.64
CA VAL A 88 8.07 14.12 -9.31
C VAL A 88 8.14 14.61 -10.74
N ASN A 89 6.99 14.81 -11.40
CA ASN A 89 6.93 15.20 -12.81
C ASN A 89 7.43 16.64 -13.01
N VAL A 90 8.53 16.78 -13.76
CA VAL A 90 9.17 18.06 -14.04
C VAL A 90 8.29 19.03 -14.84
N TYR A 91 7.40 18.51 -15.68
CA TYR A 91 6.50 19.30 -16.51
C TYR A 91 5.52 20.12 -15.67
N ASN A 92 5.31 19.76 -14.40
CA ASN A 92 4.52 20.51 -13.44
C ASN A 92 5.19 21.83 -12.99
N THR A 93 6.46 22.06 -13.33
CA THR A 93 7.24 23.24 -12.90
C THR A 93 7.70 24.14 -14.05
N LEU A 94 7.36 23.78 -15.30
CA LEU A 94 7.86 24.49 -16.49
C LEU A 94 7.07 25.77 -16.83
N SER A 95 5.89 25.97 -16.26
CA SER A 95 5.16 27.24 -16.39
C SER A 95 4.20 27.45 -15.22
N GLU A 96 3.85 28.69 -14.88
CA GLU A 96 2.77 28.96 -13.91
C GLU A 96 1.41 28.41 -14.36
N ALA A 97 1.27 28.05 -15.65
CA ALA A 97 0.09 27.42 -16.23
C ALA A 97 0.15 25.88 -16.25
N SER A 98 1.24 25.24 -15.79
CA SER A 98 1.33 23.79 -15.81
C SER A 98 0.52 23.20 -14.66
N VAL A 99 -0.54 22.46 -15.02
CA VAL A 99 -1.37 21.72 -14.07
C VAL A 99 -0.57 20.51 -13.57
N PRO A 100 -0.40 20.33 -12.24
CA PRO A 100 0.23 19.14 -11.71
C PRO A 100 -0.44 17.86 -12.24
N SER A 101 0.36 16.91 -12.72
CA SER A 101 -0.16 15.64 -13.23
C SER A 101 -0.99 14.92 -12.15
N LEU A 102 -2.25 14.64 -12.45
CA LEU A 102 -3.17 13.96 -11.54
C LEU A 102 -2.78 12.48 -11.37
N LEU A 103 -2.63 12.03 -10.11
CA LEU A 103 -2.34 10.63 -9.77
C LEU A 103 -3.57 9.88 -9.25
N ASN A 104 -4.40 10.55 -8.45
CA ASN A 104 -5.73 10.04 -8.07
C ASN A 104 -6.69 11.20 -7.74
N GLU A 105 -8.00 10.98 -7.78
CA GLU A 105 -8.97 11.91 -7.20
C GLU A 105 -10.24 11.18 -6.74
N TRP A 106 -10.92 11.79 -5.77
CA TRP A 106 -12.18 11.32 -5.22
C TRP A 106 -13.16 12.47 -5.06
N ASP A 107 -14.45 12.17 -5.22
CA ASP A 107 -15.51 13.09 -4.82
C ASP A 107 -15.53 13.28 -3.30
N VAL A 108 -15.70 14.53 -2.88
CA VAL A 108 -15.81 14.90 -1.46
C VAL A 108 -16.96 15.86 -1.22
N THR A 109 -17.57 15.73 -0.04
CA THR A 109 -18.53 16.73 0.47
C THR A 109 -17.94 17.42 1.69
N HIS A 110 -17.82 18.74 1.66
CA HIS A 110 -17.22 19.51 2.75
C HIS A 110 -18.21 19.77 3.88
N PHE A 111 -17.77 19.49 5.10
CA PHE A 111 -18.57 19.55 6.31
C PHE A 111 -17.89 20.40 7.39
N ASP A 112 -18.68 21.19 8.12
CA ASP A 112 -18.26 21.80 9.37
C ASP A 112 -19.47 21.98 10.26
N LYS A 113 -19.22 22.21 11.54
CA LYS A 113 -20.25 22.34 12.56
C LYS A 113 -20.10 23.64 13.34
N LYS A 114 -21.25 24.23 13.67
CA LYS A 114 -21.38 25.36 14.59
C LYS A 114 -22.43 25.04 15.66
N LEU A 115 -22.48 25.85 16.71
CA LEU A 115 -23.60 25.81 17.65
C LEU A 115 -24.78 26.56 17.02
N ALA A 116 -25.97 25.96 17.08
CA ALA A 116 -27.19 26.52 16.53
C ALA A 116 -27.58 27.79 17.27
N GLU A 117 -28.22 28.73 16.57
CA GLU A 117 -28.74 29.96 17.14
C GLU A 117 -30.28 29.96 17.15
N SER A 118 -30.87 30.36 18.27
CA SER A 118 -32.32 30.56 18.43
C SER A 118 -32.56 31.90 19.11
N ASP A 119 -33.40 32.74 18.50
CA ASP A 119 -33.74 34.08 19.02
C ASP A 119 -32.51 34.96 19.32
N GLY A 120 -31.48 34.88 18.47
CA GLY A 120 -30.22 35.62 18.63
C GLY A 120 -29.33 35.13 19.78
N ARG A 121 -29.59 33.93 20.31
CA ARG A 121 -28.77 33.28 21.35
C ARG A 121 -28.21 31.96 20.84
N VAL A 122 -26.92 31.75 21.09
CA VAL A 122 -26.25 30.48 20.86
C VAL A 122 -26.83 29.42 21.80
N THR A 123 -27.24 28.30 21.23
CA THR A 123 -27.77 27.13 21.94
C THR A 123 -26.66 26.12 22.23
N ASN A 124 -26.95 25.09 23.03
CA ASN A 124 -26.05 23.97 23.29
C ASN A 124 -26.17 22.83 22.26
N LYS A 125 -26.72 23.09 21.06
CA LYS A 125 -26.93 22.06 20.03
C LYS A 125 -26.03 22.35 18.84
N GLU A 126 -25.29 21.35 18.37
CA GLU A 126 -24.53 21.45 17.12
C GLU A 126 -25.45 21.33 15.90
N GLU A 127 -25.16 22.12 14.88
CA GLU A 127 -25.74 22.02 13.55
C GLU A 127 -24.66 22.14 12.47
N GLU A 128 -24.98 21.74 11.25
CA GLU A 128 -24.09 21.96 10.12
C GLU A 128 -23.92 23.46 9.84
N ASP A 129 -22.68 23.91 9.74
CA ASP A 129 -22.36 25.26 9.28
C ASP A 129 -22.44 25.34 7.75
N LYS A 130 -23.62 25.76 7.25
CA LYS A 130 -23.89 25.95 5.82
C LYS A 130 -23.41 27.30 5.27
N GLU A 131 -23.07 28.24 6.14
CA GLU A 131 -22.63 29.59 5.77
C GLU A 131 -21.13 29.62 5.48
N LYS A 132 -20.38 28.71 6.12
CA LYS A 132 -18.94 28.58 5.93
C LYS A 132 -18.60 28.09 4.52
N ALA A 133 -17.74 28.86 3.85
CA ALA A 133 -17.17 28.49 2.55
C ALA A 133 -16.42 27.15 2.63
N TRP A 134 -16.47 26.37 1.54
CA TRP A 134 -15.94 24.99 1.50
C TRP A 134 -14.47 24.90 1.92
N ASP A 135 -13.66 25.90 1.57
CA ASP A 135 -12.22 25.97 1.86
C ASP A 135 -11.94 26.26 3.34
N LYS A 136 -12.92 26.81 4.07
CA LYS A 136 -12.85 27.06 5.51
C LYS A 136 -13.46 25.93 6.34
N LYS A 137 -14.22 25.02 5.73
CA LYS A 137 -14.78 23.84 6.41
C LYS A 137 -13.65 22.87 6.79
N ARG A 138 -13.65 22.42 8.04
CA ARG A 138 -12.57 21.58 8.62
C ARG A 138 -12.67 20.10 8.27
N TYR A 139 -13.85 19.61 7.95
CA TYR A 139 -14.12 18.20 7.72
C TYR A 139 -14.63 17.95 6.31
N PHE A 140 -14.62 16.68 5.91
CA PHE A 140 -15.19 16.25 4.65
C PHE A 140 -15.59 14.77 4.73
N THR A 141 -16.51 14.36 3.85
CA THR A 141 -16.80 12.95 3.60
C THR A 141 -16.24 12.54 2.24
N ILE A 142 -15.92 11.26 2.08
CA ILE A 142 -15.28 10.70 0.88
C ILE A 142 -15.69 9.25 0.68
N ASP A 143 -15.85 8.83 -0.58
CA ASP A 143 -16.03 7.42 -0.95
C ASP A 143 -14.73 6.88 -1.56
N PHE A 144 -13.92 6.21 -0.75
CA PHE A 144 -12.62 5.66 -1.18
C PHE A 144 -12.73 4.61 -2.30
N ALA A 145 -13.91 3.98 -2.47
CA ALA A 145 -14.13 3.00 -3.53
C ALA A 145 -14.30 3.63 -4.93
N LYS A 146 -14.64 4.93 -4.97
CA LYS A 146 -14.89 5.69 -6.22
C LYS A 146 -13.72 6.58 -6.59
N ALA A 147 -12.52 6.01 -6.64
CA ALA A 147 -11.38 6.67 -7.26
C ALA A 147 -11.67 6.91 -8.75
N ASN A 148 -11.49 8.16 -9.21
CA ASN A 148 -11.67 8.56 -10.60
C ASN A 148 -10.50 8.16 -11.50
N ILE A 149 -9.45 7.55 -10.95
CA ILE A 149 -8.31 7.04 -11.73
C ILE A 149 -8.42 5.53 -11.87
N SER A 150 -8.35 5.09 -13.13
CA SER A 150 -8.45 3.69 -13.52
C SER A 150 -7.30 2.88 -12.94
N GLU A 151 -7.60 1.68 -12.47
CA GLU A 151 -6.61 0.63 -12.19
C GLU A 151 -5.68 0.39 -13.40
N ALA A 152 -6.14 0.73 -14.61
CA ALA A 152 -5.33 0.77 -15.82
C ALA A 152 -4.15 1.73 -15.77
N ALA A 153 -4.33 2.93 -15.20
CA ALA A 153 -3.23 3.87 -15.04
C ALA A 153 -2.19 3.37 -14.01
N THR A 154 -2.63 2.50 -13.08
CA THR A 154 -1.79 1.94 -12.02
C THR A 154 -1.02 0.71 -12.51
N PHE A 155 -1.63 -0.11 -13.37
CA PHE A 155 -1.06 -1.33 -13.93
C PHE A 155 -1.18 -1.37 -15.46
N PRO A 156 -0.59 -0.40 -16.20
CA PRO A 156 -0.87 -0.19 -17.62
C PRO A 156 -0.58 -1.42 -18.47
N TYR A 157 0.51 -2.14 -18.20
CA TYR A 157 0.88 -3.33 -18.96
C TYR A 157 -0.11 -4.50 -18.79
N TYR A 158 -0.75 -4.61 -17.62
CA TYR A 158 -1.65 -5.71 -17.30
C TYR A 158 -3.10 -5.39 -17.64
N VAL A 159 -3.46 -4.11 -17.58
CA VAL A 159 -4.82 -3.65 -17.82
C VAL A 159 -5.04 -3.23 -19.25
N ASP A 160 -4.07 -2.68 -20.00
CA ASP A 160 -4.23 -2.50 -21.45
C ASP A 160 -4.40 -3.86 -22.16
N ALA A 161 -3.75 -4.90 -21.63
CA ALA A 161 -3.95 -6.28 -22.06
C ALA A 161 -5.30 -6.87 -21.57
N ALA A 162 -5.93 -6.32 -20.54
CA ALA A 162 -7.21 -6.78 -19.98
C ALA A 162 -8.45 -6.03 -20.53
N GLU A 163 -8.33 -4.70 -20.71
CA GLU A 163 -9.26 -3.82 -21.42
C GLU A 163 -9.29 -4.14 -22.92
N ALA A 164 -8.34 -4.95 -23.42
CA ALA A 164 -8.49 -5.68 -24.67
C ALA A 164 -9.65 -6.70 -24.59
N SER A 165 -10.90 -6.24 -24.77
CA SER A 165 -12.14 -7.01 -25.03
C SER A 165 -12.58 -8.09 -24.02
N CYS A 166 -11.74 -8.44 -23.04
CA CYS A 166 -11.94 -9.61 -22.18
C CYS A 166 -12.43 -9.28 -20.78
N TRP A 167 -12.26 -8.05 -20.30
CA TRP A 167 -12.63 -7.67 -18.94
C TRP A 167 -13.38 -6.34 -18.92
N SER A 168 -14.41 -6.24 -18.08
CA SER A 168 -15.15 -4.99 -17.86
C SER A 168 -15.44 -4.79 -16.37
N LYS A 169 -15.11 -3.62 -15.83
CA LYS A 169 -15.41 -3.26 -14.43
C LYS A 169 -16.92 -3.24 -14.20
N LYS A 170 -17.39 -3.91 -13.15
CA LYS A 170 -18.82 -4.01 -12.77
C LYS A 170 -19.13 -3.23 -11.51
N ALA A 171 -18.32 -3.41 -10.47
CA ALA A 171 -18.52 -2.76 -9.19
C ALA A 171 -17.17 -2.52 -8.50
N ALA A 172 -17.14 -1.55 -7.61
CA ALA A 172 -16.05 -1.31 -6.68
C ALA A 172 -16.64 -1.00 -5.30
N TYR A 173 -16.01 -1.51 -4.25
CA TYR A 173 -16.43 -1.30 -2.87
C TYR A 173 -15.22 -1.24 -1.94
N LEU A 174 -15.35 -0.45 -0.87
CA LEU A 174 -14.37 -0.44 0.22
C LEU A 174 -14.54 -1.75 1.00
N VAL A 175 -13.44 -2.45 1.26
CA VAL A 175 -13.48 -3.68 2.04
C VAL A 175 -13.57 -3.30 3.52
N ASP A 176 -14.59 -3.83 4.19
CA ASP A 176 -14.88 -3.53 5.60
C ASP A 176 -13.66 -3.76 6.51
N GLY A 177 -13.44 -2.83 7.43
CA GLY A 177 -12.36 -2.92 8.43
C GLY A 177 -10.94 -2.70 7.88
N THR A 178 -10.79 -2.28 6.62
CA THR A 178 -9.45 -2.07 6.02
C THR A 178 -8.98 -0.62 6.00
N LEU A 179 -9.86 0.34 6.31
CA LEU A 179 -9.51 1.76 6.35
C LEU A 179 -8.65 2.05 7.59
N GLU A 180 -7.43 2.51 7.33
CA GLU A 180 -6.45 2.94 8.32
C GLU A 180 -6.13 4.42 8.09
N LEU A 181 -6.34 5.25 9.11
CA LEU A 181 -6.06 6.68 9.06
C LEU A 181 -5.20 7.08 10.26
N SER A 182 -4.08 7.74 9.97
CA SER A 182 -3.25 8.45 10.95
C SER A 182 -2.71 9.74 10.35
N SER A 183 -2.01 10.54 11.16
CA SER A 183 -1.42 11.81 10.71
C SER A 183 -0.33 11.63 9.65
N ASP A 184 0.19 10.42 9.47
CA ASP A 184 1.32 10.09 8.58
C ASP A 184 1.01 8.96 7.59
N TYR A 185 -0.17 8.35 7.67
CA TYR A 185 -0.54 7.19 6.87
C TYR A 185 -2.04 7.16 6.54
N VAL A 186 -2.34 6.80 5.30
CA VAL A 186 -3.69 6.46 4.83
C VAL A 186 -3.60 5.15 4.08
N GLY A 187 -4.36 4.15 4.51
CA GLY A 187 -4.41 2.85 3.87
C GLY A 187 -5.83 2.32 3.79
N PHE A 188 -6.16 1.65 2.71
CA PHE A 188 -7.47 1.00 2.55
C PHE A 188 -7.42 -0.06 1.44
N VAL A 189 -8.39 -0.97 1.41
CA VAL A 189 -8.52 -1.97 0.36
C VAL A 189 -9.81 -1.74 -0.41
N VAL A 190 -9.71 -1.64 -1.73
CA VAL A 190 -10.86 -1.59 -2.64
C VAL A 190 -11.00 -2.95 -3.32
N GLY A 191 -12.14 -3.61 -3.13
CA GLY A 191 -12.55 -4.78 -3.89
C GLY A 191 -13.20 -4.32 -5.20
N VAL A 192 -12.74 -4.84 -6.33
CA VAL A 192 -13.25 -4.48 -7.65
C VAL A 192 -13.65 -5.72 -8.40
N ASP A 193 -14.91 -5.79 -8.80
CA ASP A 193 -15.48 -6.89 -9.57
C ASP A 193 -15.35 -6.60 -11.05
N TYR A 194 -14.73 -7.53 -11.77
CA TYR A 194 -14.59 -7.53 -13.22
C TYR A 194 -15.41 -8.65 -13.82
N GLN A 195 -16.18 -8.34 -14.84
CA GLN A 195 -16.84 -9.32 -15.68
C GLN A 195 -15.88 -9.76 -16.78
N GLN A 196 -15.52 -11.04 -16.79
CA GLN A 196 -14.82 -11.67 -17.90
C GLN A 196 -15.80 -11.90 -19.06
N ASN A 197 -15.35 -11.62 -20.27
CA ASN A 197 -15.99 -12.08 -21.49
C ASN A 197 -15.82 -13.60 -21.58
N SER A 198 -16.92 -14.35 -21.77
CA SER A 198 -16.88 -15.82 -21.83
C SER A 198 -15.99 -16.34 -22.96
N LEU A 199 -15.87 -15.59 -24.07
CA LEU A 199 -14.98 -15.93 -25.18
C LEU A 199 -13.49 -15.93 -24.80
N CYS A 200 -13.14 -15.27 -23.69
CA CYS A 200 -11.77 -15.20 -23.18
C CYS A 200 -11.50 -16.17 -22.02
N SER A 201 -12.48 -16.97 -21.62
CA SER A 201 -12.34 -17.88 -20.48
C SER A 201 -11.94 -19.27 -20.95
N GLU A 202 -10.72 -19.68 -20.60
CA GLU A 202 -10.25 -21.06 -20.72
C GLU A 202 -10.57 -21.92 -19.47
N ASP A 203 -11.13 -21.32 -18.41
CA ASP A 203 -11.49 -22.06 -17.19
C ASP A 203 -12.82 -22.80 -17.37
N LEU A 204 -12.74 -24.12 -17.58
CA LEU A 204 -13.90 -25.01 -17.70
C LEU A 204 -14.82 -24.97 -16.46
N ARG A 205 -14.30 -24.64 -15.27
CA ARG A 205 -15.14 -24.52 -14.06
C ARG A 205 -16.04 -23.29 -14.14
N ARG A 206 -15.52 -22.17 -14.64
CA ARG A 206 -16.32 -20.95 -14.86
C ARG A 206 -17.44 -21.20 -15.86
N TRP A 207 -17.12 -21.90 -16.94
CA TRP A 207 -18.13 -22.37 -17.90
C TRP A 207 -19.19 -23.27 -17.27
N ALA A 208 -18.80 -24.22 -16.43
CA ALA A 208 -19.74 -25.12 -15.75
C ALA A 208 -20.64 -24.40 -14.74
N GLN A 209 -20.14 -23.34 -14.10
CA GLN A 209 -20.87 -22.57 -13.08
C GLN A 209 -21.63 -21.37 -13.66
N GLY A 210 -21.32 -20.94 -14.88
CA GLY A 210 -21.84 -19.71 -15.47
C GLY A 210 -21.34 -18.44 -14.78
N ASP A 211 -20.29 -18.54 -13.94
CA ASP A 211 -19.74 -17.42 -13.18
C ASP A 211 -18.41 -16.94 -13.78
N PHE A 212 -18.47 -15.73 -14.33
CA PHE A 212 -17.37 -15.04 -14.98
C PHE A 212 -16.98 -13.75 -14.21
N ILE A 213 -17.42 -13.62 -12.95
CA ILE A 213 -16.99 -12.52 -12.09
C ILE A 213 -15.60 -12.84 -11.51
N TYR A 214 -14.72 -11.86 -11.58
CA TYR A 214 -13.37 -11.90 -11.08
C TYR A 214 -13.12 -10.67 -10.21
N THR A 215 -12.87 -10.89 -8.93
CA THR A 215 -12.68 -9.81 -7.97
C THR A 215 -11.20 -9.63 -7.68
N VAL A 216 -10.71 -8.39 -7.78
CA VAL A 216 -9.36 -8.01 -7.39
C VAL A 216 -9.42 -7.09 -6.19
N HIS A 217 -8.60 -7.35 -5.18
CA HIS A 217 -8.49 -6.50 -3.98
C HIS A 217 -7.22 -5.67 -4.08
N TYR A 218 -7.39 -4.37 -4.26
CA TYR A 218 -6.30 -3.40 -4.36
C TYR A 218 -6.12 -2.70 -3.02
N ARG A 219 -4.99 -2.93 -2.36
CA ARG A 219 -4.58 -2.12 -1.21
C ARG A 219 -3.93 -0.85 -1.72
N TYR A 220 -4.54 0.28 -1.40
CA TYR A 220 -3.95 1.61 -1.52
C TYR A 220 -3.20 1.91 -0.24
N SER A 221 -1.97 2.38 -0.37
CA SER A 221 -1.12 2.75 0.75
C SER A 221 -0.49 4.10 0.45
N PHE A 222 -0.74 5.08 1.32
CA PHE A 222 -0.16 6.41 1.27
C PHE A 222 0.58 6.66 2.59
N LYS A 223 1.85 7.05 2.49
CA LYS A 223 2.72 7.31 3.64
C LYS A 223 3.43 8.64 3.46
N LYS A 224 3.45 9.50 4.47
CA LYS A 224 4.29 10.71 4.43
C LYS A 224 5.77 10.32 4.30
N LEU A 225 6.49 11.00 3.41
CA LEU A 225 7.93 10.85 3.29
C LEU A 225 8.60 11.69 4.37
N GLU A 226 9.51 11.06 5.10
CA GLU A 226 10.29 11.68 6.16
C GLU A 226 11.71 11.98 5.67
N GLU A 227 12.33 13.03 6.21
CA GLU A 227 13.76 13.25 6.06
C GLU A 227 14.53 12.28 6.96
N THR A 228 15.32 11.40 6.33
CA THR A 228 15.99 10.29 7.03
C THR A 228 17.48 10.53 7.28
N GLY A 229 18.01 11.69 6.88
CA GLY A 229 19.45 11.97 6.86
C GLY A 229 20.25 11.09 5.88
N TYR A 230 19.57 10.24 5.10
CA TYR A 230 20.20 9.38 4.11
C TYR A 230 20.87 10.22 3.01
N LYS A 231 22.11 9.88 2.70
CA LYS A 231 22.87 10.55 1.64
C LYS A 231 22.60 9.87 0.30
N PRO A 232 21.98 10.55 -0.68
CA PRO A 232 21.80 9.99 -2.02
C PRO A 232 23.12 9.61 -2.66
N TYR A 233 23.13 8.55 -3.46
CA TYR A 233 24.22 8.26 -4.38
C TYR A 233 23.77 8.69 -5.78
N VAL A 234 24.28 9.83 -6.23
CA VAL A 234 23.95 10.43 -7.53
C VAL A 234 24.98 9.98 -8.56
N TYR A 235 24.52 9.41 -9.67
CA TYR A 235 25.42 9.00 -10.74
C TYR A 235 26.00 10.21 -11.47
N GLN A 236 27.27 10.10 -11.85
CA GLN A 236 27.99 11.10 -12.62
C GLN A 236 27.93 10.83 -14.14
N GLY A 237 27.01 9.97 -14.60
CA GLY A 237 26.78 9.62 -16.01
C GLY A 237 27.29 8.24 -16.43
N GLU A 238 27.20 7.94 -17.73
CA GLU A 238 27.52 6.62 -18.33
C GLU A 238 28.99 6.16 -18.14
N ASN A 239 29.88 7.10 -17.83
CA ASN A 239 31.31 6.84 -17.60
C ASN A 239 31.64 6.39 -16.18
N ASP A 240 30.64 6.24 -15.29
CA ASP A 240 30.85 5.72 -13.95
C ASP A 240 31.42 4.27 -14.01
N PRO A 241 32.66 4.04 -13.52
CA PRO A 241 33.31 2.74 -13.64
C PRO A 241 32.59 1.63 -12.87
N LEU A 242 31.89 1.97 -11.78
CA LEU A 242 31.17 1.00 -10.99
C LEU A 242 29.84 0.62 -11.65
N MET A 243 29.12 1.58 -12.22
CA MET A 243 27.93 1.30 -13.04
C MET A 243 28.29 0.39 -14.21
N LYS A 244 29.35 0.70 -14.95
CA LYS A 244 29.82 -0.12 -16.08
C LYS A 244 30.18 -1.55 -15.66
N ARG A 245 30.68 -1.73 -14.44
CA ARG A 245 31.15 -3.04 -13.95
C ARG A 245 30.04 -3.89 -13.36
N PHE A 246 29.15 -3.30 -12.56
CA PHE A 246 28.19 -4.06 -11.75
C PHE A 246 26.75 -3.89 -12.23
N GLY A 247 26.41 -2.73 -12.82
CA GLY A 247 25.03 -2.32 -13.00
C GLY A 247 24.32 -2.08 -11.66
N TYR A 248 23.28 -1.27 -11.67
CA TYR A 248 22.52 -0.95 -10.46
C TYR A 248 21.04 -0.80 -10.73
N PHE A 249 20.24 -1.07 -9.71
CA PHE A 249 18.88 -0.56 -9.67
C PHE A 249 18.92 0.95 -9.50
N GLN A 250 18.11 1.65 -10.29
CA GLN A 250 18.17 3.10 -10.37
C GLN A 250 16.78 3.72 -10.39
N THR A 251 16.68 4.90 -9.81
CA THR A 251 15.57 5.81 -10.03
C THR A 251 16.07 6.97 -10.88
N VAL A 252 15.40 7.20 -12.01
CA VAL A 252 15.69 8.31 -12.92
C VAL A 252 14.64 9.39 -12.70
N ARG A 253 15.09 10.63 -12.61
CA ARG A 253 14.22 11.81 -12.56
C ARG A 253 14.68 12.86 -13.53
N GLU A 254 13.73 13.38 -14.29
CA GLU A 254 13.94 14.61 -15.05
C GLU A 254 13.86 15.81 -14.11
N VAL A 255 14.84 16.70 -14.19
CA VAL A 255 14.87 17.97 -13.47
C VAL A 255 15.19 19.10 -14.44
N LEU A 256 14.62 20.29 -14.21
CA LEU A 256 14.97 21.48 -14.98
C LEU A 256 16.31 22.03 -14.44
N ASN A 257 17.31 22.12 -15.32
CA ASN A 257 18.54 22.82 -15.01
C ASN A 257 18.26 24.34 -15.07
N LYS A 258 18.40 25.02 -13.92
CA LYS A 258 18.11 26.47 -13.82
C LYS A 258 19.09 27.36 -14.58
N GLU A 259 20.30 26.89 -14.85
CA GLU A 259 21.33 27.65 -15.54
C GLU A 259 21.17 27.56 -17.06
N THR A 260 20.85 26.37 -17.57
CA THR A 260 20.71 26.13 -19.02
C THR A 260 19.27 26.21 -19.52
N GLY A 261 18.29 26.11 -18.63
CA GLY A 261 16.86 25.99 -18.97
C GLY A 261 16.49 24.66 -19.63
N LEU A 262 17.41 23.68 -19.68
CA LEU A 262 17.18 22.38 -20.29
C LEU A 262 16.81 21.32 -19.26
N LEU A 263 16.05 20.31 -19.68
CA LEU A 263 15.82 19.12 -18.88
C LEU A 263 17.10 18.29 -18.79
N GLN A 264 17.39 17.78 -17.60
CA GLN A 264 18.48 16.85 -17.34
C GLN A 264 17.99 15.69 -16.49
N ASN A 265 18.59 14.53 -16.69
CA ASN A 265 18.33 13.35 -15.87
C ASN A 265 19.22 13.36 -14.63
N VAL A 266 18.59 13.36 -13.46
CA VAL A 266 19.22 12.96 -12.20
C VAL A 266 18.96 11.47 -12.03
N ILE A 267 20.03 10.70 -12.02
CA ILE A 267 19.97 9.26 -11.84
C ILE A 267 20.46 8.98 -10.42
N LEU A 268 19.70 8.19 -9.65
CA LEU A 268 20.00 7.84 -8.27
C LEU A 268 20.13 6.33 -8.12
N MET A 269 21.12 5.87 -7.36
CA MET A 269 21.23 4.44 -7.02
C MET A 269 20.18 4.06 -5.98
N ASN A 270 19.38 3.04 -6.29
CA ASN A 270 18.43 2.47 -5.35
C ASN A 270 19.19 1.57 -4.37
N ARG A 271 19.27 2.01 -3.10
CA ARG A 271 19.94 1.24 -2.06
C ARG A 271 19.26 1.40 -0.70
N TRP A 272 19.43 0.39 0.13
CA TRP A 272 19.11 0.47 1.55
C TRP A 272 20.01 1.48 2.25
N ASN A 273 19.46 2.16 3.25
CA ASN A 273 20.23 3.06 4.11
C ASN A 273 21.28 2.26 4.89
N PRO A 274 22.59 2.54 4.72
CA PRO A 274 23.63 1.72 5.32
C PRO A 274 23.74 1.87 6.85
N ASP A 275 23.19 2.94 7.41
CA ASP A 275 23.27 3.24 8.84
C ASP A 275 22.01 2.79 9.60
N LYS A 276 21.13 1.98 8.97
CA LYS A 276 19.89 1.47 9.56
C LYS A 276 19.83 -0.06 9.58
N THR A 277 19.07 -0.58 10.53
CA THR A 277 18.48 -1.92 10.47
C THR A 277 17.16 -1.85 9.73
N HIS A 278 16.96 -2.74 8.75
CA HIS A 278 15.77 -2.81 7.91
C HIS A 278 14.92 -4.00 8.32
N HIS A 279 13.64 -3.75 8.58
CA HIS A 279 12.73 -4.74 9.13
C HIS A 279 11.80 -5.29 8.05
N PHE A 280 11.81 -6.60 7.90
CA PHE A 280 10.85 -7.38 7.12
C PHE A 280 9.88 -8.10 8.06
N PHE A 281 8.68 -8.35 7.56
CA PHE A 281 7.64 -9.08 8.27
C PHE A 281 7.14 -10.23 7.40
N PHE A 282 6.92 -11.39 8.01
CA PHE A 282 6.11 -12.41 7.36
C PHE A 282 4.67 -11.88 7.19
N THR A 283 4.02 -12.21 6.08
CA THR A 283 2.58 -11.95 5.95
C THR A 283 1.80 -12.78 6.96
N LYS A 284 0.58 -12.34 7.32
CA LYS A 284 -0.26 -12.98 8.34
C LYS A 284 -0.44 -14.49 8.12
N ASP A 285 -0.61 -14.88 6.86
CA ASP A 285 -0.87 -16.26 6.46
C ASP A 285 0.40 -16.99 5.97
N PHE A 286 1.59 -16.46 6.30
CA PHE A 286 2.85 -17.07 5.90
C PHE A 286 2.98 -18.48 6.51
N PRO A 287 3.30 -19.52 5.73
CA PRO A 287 3.29 -20.89 6.27
C PRO A 287 4.47 -21.14 7.21
N GLU A 288 4.16 -21.56 8.44
CA GLU A 288 5.11 -21.75 9.53
C GLU A 288 6.32 -22.62 9.15
N GLY A 289 6.08 -23.72 8.44
CA GLY A 289 7.13 -24.66 8.03
C GLY A 289 8.22 -24.08 7.13
N TYR A 290 8.02 -22.89 6.55
CA TYR A 290 9.02 -22.22 5.72
C TYR A 290 9.74 -21.06 6.42
N LYS A 291 9.35 -20.67 7.64
CA LYS A 291 9.96 -19.51 8.32
C LYS A 291 11.45 -19.70 8.57
N ALA A 292 11.88 -20.92 8.88
CA ALA A 292 13.29 -21.25 9.10
C ALA A 292 14.19 -20.96 7.88
N VAL A 293 13.65 -20.99 6.65
CA VAL A 293 14.41 -20.60 5.44
C VAL A 293 14.91 -19.15 5.55
N PHE A 294 14.14 -18.28 6.19
CA PHE A 294 14.45 -16.86 6.33
C PHE A 294 15.06 -16.53 7.70
N ALA A 295 14.48 -17.07 8.77
CA ALA A 295 14.71 -16.64 10.14
C ALA A 295 15.65 -17.53 10.96
N ASP A 296 16.10 -18.68 10.45
CA ASP A 296 17.08 -19.51 11.17
C ASP A 296 18.36 -18.70 11.45
N PRO A 297 18.86 -18.69 12.70
CA PRO A 297 19.93 -17.80 13.13
C PRO A 297 21.31 -18.12 12.52
N GLU A 298 21.49 -19.31 11.93
CA GLU A 298 22.75 -19.70 11.30
C GLU A 298 22.62 -19.88 9.78
N LYS A 299 21.49 -20.48 9.35
CA LYS A 299 21.27 -20.94 7.98
C LYS A 299 20.26 -20.10 7.22
N GLY A 300 19.48 -19.27 7.91
CA GLY A 300 18.45 -18.43 7.33
C GLY A 300 19.03 -17.36 6.40
N VAL A 301 18.22 -16.92 5.43
CA VAL A 301 18.60 -15.88 4.47
C VAL A 301 19.07 -14.60 5.17
N PHE A 302 18.38 -14.17 6.22
CA PHE A 302 18.73 -12.93 6.94
C PHE A 302 20.05 -13.06 7.71
N ALA A 303 20.24 -14.17 8.43
CA ALA A 303 21.49 -14.44 9.16
C ALA A 303 22.71 -14.49 8.21
N LYS A 304 22.59 -15.24 7.11
CA LYS A 304 23.66 -15.34 6.09
C LYS A 304 23.96 -13.99 5.43
N THR A 305 22.93 -13.22 5.11
CA THR A 305 23.08 -11.88 4.51
C THR A 305 23.81 -10.94 5.48
N ASN A 306 23.37 -10.88 6.75
CA ASN A 306 24.02 -10.05 7.76
C ASN A 306 25.47 -10.46 8.04
N LYS A 307 25.76 -11.76 8.03
CA LYS A 307 27.13 -12.28 8.16
C LYS A 307 28.01 -11.78 7.02
N MET A 308 27.56 -11.96 5.77
CA MET A 308 28.27 -11.49 4.57
C MET A 308 28.51 -9.98 4.60
N LEU A 309 27.50 -9.19 4.98
CA LEU A 309 27.64 -7.73 5.11
C LEU A 309 28.63 -7.35 6.21
N SER A 310 28.61 -8.05 7.35
CA SER A 310 29.54 -7.82 8.46
C SER A 310 30.99 -8.14 8.07
N GLU A 311 31.22 -9.27 7.40
CA GLU A 311 32.54 -9.68 6.90
C GLU A 311 33.09 -8.69 5.86
N ALA A 312 32.21 -8.06 5.08
CA ALA A 312 32.56 -6.98 4.16
C ALA A 312 32.73 -5.59 4.83
N GLY A 313 32.60 -5.50 6.16
CA GLY A 313 32.71 -4.23 6.90
C GLY A 313 31.53 -3.27 6.72
N LEU A 314 30.40 -3.75 6.19
CA LEU A 314 29.20 -2.96 5.97
C LEU A 314 28.35 -2.90 7.26
N LYS A 315 27.73 -1.75 7.51
CA LYS A 315 26.89 -1.50 8.70
C LYS A 315 25.43 -1.90 8.52
N THR A 316 24.94 -1.98 7.29
CA THR A 316 23.53 -2.31 6.97
C THR A 316 23.13 -3.63 7.60
N ARG A 317 21.99 -3.68 8.29
CA ARG A 317 21.45 -4.93 8.85
C ARG A 317 20.01 -5.14 8.43
N PHE A 318 19.60 -6.40 8.41
CA PHE A 318 18.25 -6.83 8.10
C PHE A 318 17.70 -7.73 9.20
N GLU A 319 16.44 -7.55 9.56
CA GLU A 319 15.73 -8.42 10.49
C GLU A 319 14.43 -8.88 9.88
N ILE A 320 14.03 -10.12 10.17
CA ILE A 320 12.73 -10.67 9.80
C ILE A 320 11.94 -10.95 11.08
N HIS A 321 10.68 -10.53 11.07
CA HIS A 321 9.77 -10.60 12.20
C HIS A 321 8.51 -11.39 11.83
N ASP A 322 7.87 -11.98 12.83
CA ASP A 322 6.47 -12.42 12.68
C ASP A 322 5.56 -11.24 12.37
N ASN A 323 4.37 -11.52 11.82
CA ASN A 323 3.50 -10.48 11.29
C ASN A 323 3.11 -9.39 12.31
N THR A 324 2.95 -9.73 13.58
CA THR A 324 2.65 -8.74 14.64
C THR A 324 3.90 -8.08 15.22
N GLY A 325 5.08 -8.64 14.94
CA GLY A 325 6.42 -8.14 15.23
C GLY A 325 6.57 -7.24 16.46
N LEU A 326 7.15 -6.05 16.22
CA LEU A 326 7.74 -5.16 17.23
C LEU A 326 6.74 -4.46 18.16
N ASP A 327 5.51 -4.26 17.72
CA ASP A 327 4.50 -3.44 18.42
C ASP A 327 3.20 -4.21 18.71
N GLY A 328 3.17 -5.51 18.42
CA GLY A 328 2.01 -6.39 18.61
C GLY A 328 0.85 -6.13 17.64
N ARG A 329 0.99 -5.20 16.68
CA ARG A 329 -0.08 -4.88 15.71
C ARG A 329 0.12 -5.65 14.42
N VAL A 330 -0.96 -6.13 13.84
CA VAL A 330 -0.97 -6.80 12.51
C VAL A 330 -0.37 -5.86 11.46
N LYS A 331 0.48 -6.43 10.60
CA LYS A 331 1.14 -5.71 9.50
C LYS A 331 0.48 -6.17 8.21
N GLU A 332 -0.34 -5.31 7.63
CA GLU A 332 -1.11 -5.65 6.44
C GLU A 332 -0.23 -5.64 5.19
N PHE A 333 -0.28 -6.72 4.41
CA PHE A 333 0.52 -6.85 3.20
C PHE A 333 0.22 -5.73 2.20
N GLY A 334 1.26 -5.10 1.64
CA GLY A 334 1.13 -3.95 0.73
C GLY A 334 1.10 -2.58 1.43
N ASP A 335 1.27 -2.53 2.76
CA ASP A 335 1.51 -1.30 3.52
C ASP A 335 2.94 -0.77 3.33
N LEU A 336 3.08 0.45 2.80
CA LEU A 336 4.36 1.11 2.53
C LEU A 336 5.22 1.40 3.77
N ARG A 337 4.68 1.25 4.98
CA ARG A 337 5.46 1.38 6.21
C ARG A 337 6.37 0.16 6.46
N TYR A 338 6.09 -0.97 5.83
CA TYR A 338 6.72 -2.25 6.13
C TYR A 338 7.22 -2.96 4.87
N SER A 339 8.23 -3.81 5.06
CA SER A 339 8.70 -4.73 4.03
C SER A 339 8.18 -6.14 4.33
N PHE A 340 7.80 -6.91 3.32
CA PHE A 340 7.18 -8.22 3.53
C PHE A 340 7.90 -9.38 2.84
N VAL A 341 7.81 -10.55 3.48
CA VAL A 341 7.99 -11.85 2.81
C VAL A 341 6.62 -12.51 2.74
N ASN A 342 6.14 -12.68 1.51
CA ASN A 342 4.80 -13.16 1.18
C ASN A 342 4.87 -14.47 0.38
N PHE A 343 4.18 -15.49 0.86
CA PHE A 343 4.01 -16.75 0.15
C PHE A 343 2.57 -16.84 -0.33
N VAL A 344 2.40 -17.04 -1.63
CA VAL A 344 1.09 -17.19 -2.26
C VAL A 344 0.85 -18.70 -2.46
N PRO A 345 0.02 -19.35 -1.64
CA PRO A 345 -0.25 -20.78 -1.75
C PRO A 345 -1.18 -21.12 -2.92
N GLU A 346 -1.89 -20.15 -3.48
CA GLU A 346 -2.77 -20.31 -4.62
C GLU A 346 -1.98 -20.59 -5.91
N ILE A 347 -2.56 -21.40 -6.80
CA ILE A 347 -1.96 -21.73 -8.11
C ILE A 347 -2.31 -20.63 -9.09
N ASP A 348 -1.48 -19.61 -9.27
CA ASP A 348 -1.75 -18.54 -10.23
C ASP A 348 -0.90 -18.68 -11.51
N PRO A 349 -1.49 -19.05 -12.67
CA PRO A 349 -0.73 -19.19 -13.91
C PRO A 349 -0.23 -17.87 -14.49
N GLY A 350 -0.79 -16.73 -14.08
CA GLY A 350 -0.32 -15.41 -14.49
C GLY A 350 0.86 -14.89 -13.67
N ALA A 351 1.17 -15.53 -12.54
CA ALA A 351 2.20 -15.08 -11.63
C ALA A 351 3.59 -15.66 -11.97
N PRO A 352 4.68 -14.90 -11.74
CA PRO A 352 6.03 -15.45 -11.82
C PRO A 352 6.31 -16.41 -10.65
N PHE A 353 7.39 -17.20 -10.71
CA PHE A 353 7.78 -18.05 -9.56
C PHE A 353 8.22 -17.25 -8.34
N GLY A 354 8.81 -16.08 -8.56
CA GLY A 354 9.25 -15.16 -7.52
C GLY A 354 9.34 -13.73 -8.05
N TYR A 355 9.04 -12.77 -7.18
CA TYR A 355 9.02 -11.35 -7.53
C TYR A 355 9.41 -10.51 -6.32
N GLY A 356 10.45 -9.70 -6.49
CA GLY A 356 11.09 -8.95 -5.40
C GLY A 356 11.11 -7.43 -5.61
N PRO A 357 9.96 -6.73 -5.75
CA PRO A 357 9.97 -5.30 -5.98
C PRO A 357 10.45 -4.54 -4.75
N SER A 358 11.07 -3.39 -5.01
CA SER A 358 11.52 -2.44 -3.99
C SER A 358 11.07 -1.04 -4.35
N ASP A 359 10.64 -0.30 -3.35
CA ASP A 359 10.16 1.07 -3.47
C ASP A 359 11.27 2.02 -3.02
N ALA A 360 11.86 2.73 -3.98
CA ALA A 360 12.89 3.72 -3.70
C ALA A 360 12.27 5.13 -3.68
N ASN A 361 12.59 5.90 -2.64
CA ASN A 361 12.25 7.32 -2.57
C ASN A 361 12.84 8.02 -3.80
N PRO A 362 12.02 8.65 -4.66
CA PRO A 362 12.49 9.21 -5.92
C PRO A 362 13.42 10.41 -5.72
N PHE A 363 13.35 11.10 -4.58
CA PHE A 363 14.23 12.24 -4.30
C PHE A 363 15.64 11.81 -3.86
N THR A 364 15.81 10.59 -3.34
CA THR A 364 17.07 10.18 -2.70
C THR A 364 17.64 8.85 -3.20
N GLY A 365 16.82 7.95 -3.73
CA GLY A 365 17.18 6.56 -4.02
C GLY A 365 17.23 5.66 -2.78
N GLU A 366 16.82 6.14 -1.59
CA GLU A 366 16.68 5.27 -0.41
C GLU A 366 15.54 4.28 -0.64
N ILE A 367 15.80 2.98 -0.53
CA ILE A 367 14.74 1.97 -0.48
C ILE A 367 13.99 2.13 0.85
N ILE A 368 12.69 2.44 0.76
CA ILE A 368 11.81 2.68 1.91
C ILE A 368 10.96 1.46 2.28
N ALA A 369 10.69 0.60 1.30
CA ALA A 369 9.97 -0.66 1.47
C ALA A 369 10.38 -1.65 0.38
N ALA A 370 10.31 -2.94 0.65
CA ALA A 370 10.50 -3.99 -0.34
C ALA A 370 9.68 -5.23 -0.01
N ASN A 371 9.29 -5.96 -1.03
CA ASN A 371 8.49 -7.18 -0.86
C ASN A 371 9.17 -8.34 -1.57
N LEU A 372 9.11 -9.52 -0.98
CA LEU A 372 9.41 -10.79 -1.64
C LEU A 372 8.11 -11.58 -1.76
N ASN A 373 7.67 -11.83 -2.98
CA ASN A 373 6.53 -12.69 -3.26
C ASN A 373 7.02 -14.00 -3.86
N VAL A 374 6.50 -15.12 -3.35
CA VAL A 374 6.82 -16.48 -3.83
C VAL A 374 5.54 -17.28 -4.01
N TRP A 375 5.26 -17.70 -5.25
CA TRP A 375 4.04 -18.44 -5.61
C TRP A 375 4.26 -19.94 -5.45
N THR A 376 4.10 -20.41 -4.22
CA THR A 376 4.36 -21.81 -3.85
C THR A 376 3.29 -22.76 -4.38
N GLY A 377 2.06 -22.30 -4.61
CA GLY A 377 1.00 -23.11 -5.20
C GLY A 377 1.38 -23.64 -6.57
N TYR A 378 1.87 -22.75 -7.43
CA TYR A 378 2.33 -23.10 -8.78
C TYR A 378 3.52 -24.06 -8.74
N LEU A 379 4.50 -23.82 -7.87
CA LEU A 379 5.63 -24.75 -7.69
C LEU A 379 5.16 -26.16 -7.30
N LYS A 380 4.26 -26.26 -6.30
CA LYS A 380 3.69 -27.54 -5.86
C LYS A 380 2.91 -28.23 -6.98
N TYR A 381 2.18 -27.47 -7.80
CA TYR A 381 1.46 -27.99 -8.95
C TYR A 381 2.40 -28.62 -9.98
N TYR A 382 3.49 -27.94 -10.35
CA TYR A 382 4.47 -28.50 -11.30
C TYR A 382 5.19 -29.72 -10.72
N LEU A 383 5.62 -29.66 -9.45
CA LEU A 383 6.23 -30.79 -8.77
C LEU A 383 5.29 -32.00 -8.75
N LYS A 384 4.01 -31.78 -8.46
CA LYS A 384 2.99 -32.83 -8.53
C LYS A 384 2.85 -33.40 -9.94
N ARG A 385 2.79 -32.57 -10.98
CA ARG A 385 2.69 -33.06 -12.37
C ARG A 385 3.90 -33.87 -12.80
N ILE A 386 5.09 -33.42 -12.41
CA ILE A 386 6.33 -34.14 -12.63
C ILE A 386 6.26 -35.51 -11.90
N LYS A 387 5.86 -35.53 -10.63
CA LYS A 387 5.63 -36.76 -9.87
C LYS A 387 4.62 -37.71 -10.51
N ASP A 388 3.44 -37.20 -10.86
CA ASP A 388 2.41 -38.01 -11.49
C ASP A 388 2.88 -38.54 -12.87
N SER A 389 3.79 -37.84 -13.55
CA SER A 389 4.41 -38.32 -14.78
C SER A 389 5.47 -39.40 -14.53
N PHE A 390 6.24 -39.29 -13.45
CA PHE A 390 7.13 -40.37 -12.99
C PHE A 390 6.34 -41.64 -12.69
N ASP A 391 5.28 -41.51 -11.89
CA ASP A 391 4.48 -42.65 -11.45
C ASP A 391 3.78 -43.36 -12.64
N ARG A 392 3.63 -42.68 -13.79
CA ARG A 392 3.08 -43.26 -15.03
C ARG A 392 4.12 -43.81 -16.01
N GLU A 393 5.32 -43.22 -16.08
CA GLU A 393 6.37 -43.54 -17.04
C GLU A 393 7.70 -43.94 -16.37
N GLU A 394 7.63 -44.63 -15.22
CA GLU A 394 8.76 -44.94 -14.34
C GLU A 394 9.98 -45.50 -15.12
N THR A 395 9.75 -46.50 -15.96
CA THR A 395 10.78 -47.18 -16.78
C THR A 395 11.41 -46.30 -17.88
N LYS A 396 10.72 -45.26 -18.34
CA LYS A 396 11.20 -44.36 -19.41
C LYS A 396 12.03 -43.21 -18.87
N LEU A 397 11.77 -42.78 -17.63
CA LEU A 397 12.43 -41.65 -16.98
C LEU A 397 13.63 -42.07 -16.12
N GLU A 398 13.68 -43.33 -15.65
CA GLU A 398 14.85 -43.91 -14.98
C GLU A 398 16.12 -43.88 -15.83
N ASN A 399 15.98 -43.98 -17.16
CA ASN A 399 17.10 -44.00 -18.09
C ASN A 399 17.59 -42.60 -18.52
N SER A 400 17.02 -41.51 -17.98
CA SER A 400 17.38 -40.16 -18.38
C SER A 400 18.41 -39.52 -17.45
N SER A 401 19.48 -39.01 -18.04
CA SER A 401 20.61 -38.37 -17.35
C SER A 401 20.20 -37.10 -16.59
N LEU A 402 19.21 -36.36 -17.08
CA LEU A 402 18.64 -35.20 -16.40
C LEU A 402 17.98 -35.61 -15.08
N PHE A 403 17.25 -36.73 -15.07
CA PHE A 403 16.55 -37.21 -13.89
C PHE A 403 17.48 -37.83 -12.85
N ALA A 404 18.49 -38.58 -13.28
CA ALA A 404 19.55 -39.04 -12.38
C ALA A 404 20.23 -37.87 -11.65
N SER A 405 20.49 -36.77 -12.39
CA SER A 405 21.08 -35.55 -11.82
C SER A 405 20.13 -34.83 -10.86
N LEU A 406 18.82 -34.81 -11.15
CA LEU A 406 17.82 -34.20 -10.28
C LEU A 406 17.67 -34.98 -8.95
N LYS A 407 17.58 -36.32 -8.99
CA LYS A 407 17.52 -37.18 -7.79
C LYS A 407 18.75 -36.97 -6.90
N ALA A 408 19.93 -36.96 -7.50
CA ALA A 408 21.18 -36.68 -6.79
C ALA A 408 21.19 -35.29 -6.12
N THR A 409 20.65 -34.28 -6.79
CA THR A 409 20.56 -32.90 -6.28
C THR A 409 19.56 -32.76 -5.15
N LEU A 410 18.43 -33.47 -5.21
CA LEU A 410 17.36 -33.44 -4.19
C LEU A 410 17.64 -34.31 -2.97
N GLY A 411 18.78 -35.04 -2.95
CA GLY A 411 19.18 -35.88 -1.82
C GLY A 411 18.39 -37.18 -1.70
N GLU A 412 17.57 -37.53 -2.69
CA GLU A 412 16.98 -38.86 -2.79
C GLU A 412 18.09 -39.81 -3.24
N LYS A 413 18.67 -40.53 -2.27
CA LYS A 413 19.62 -41.59 -2.58
C LYS A 413 18.93 -42.62 -3.47
N ASP A 414 19.65 -43.01 -4.50
CA ASP A 414 19.33 -44.13 -5.38
C ASP A 414 19.00 -45.37 -4.52
N PRO A 415 17.79 -45.95 -4.60
CA PRO A 415 17.42 -47.12 -3.79
C PRO A 415 18.26 -48.37 -4.14
N GLN A 416 19.14 -48.29 -5.15
CA GLN A 416 20.08 -49.35 -5.50
C GLN A 416 21.53 -49.11 -5.05
N LYS A 417 21.82 -48.13 -4.17
CA LYS A 417 23.14 -47.94 -3.55
C LYS A 417 23.14 -47.70 -2.05
#